data_AF-A0A7G3ZWA6-F1
#
_entry.id   AF-A0A7G3ZWA6-F1
#
_cell.length_a   1.000
_cell.length_b   1.000
_cell.length_c   1.000
_cell.angle_alpha   90.00
_cell.angle_beta   90.00
_cell.angle_gamma   90.00
#
_symmetry.space_group_name_H-M   'P 1'
#
loop_
_entity.id
_entity.type
_entity.pdbx_description
1 polymer ?
#
loop_
_entity_poly.entity_id
_entity_poly.type
_entity_poly.pdbx_seq_one_letter_code
_entity_poly.pdbx_strand_id
1 'polypeptide(L)'
;MLETEFNSQEIRLVDLASRGLFRTVNSRQYIKSTLAMAKIRPEVIDKAVKTAIAAASQVSTEEAEKRWNIVIMLCSLKSKTHQPSQKIADYALEQAAMVAAKINNWEFFIALTNLTDPARKPSQKAIDKILVNAGLAATKINNWDFVFALLNLTILTRQPSQIAVDRVFELATVTALQTNNWEAVIALARLAAPALQPTKRAINASLELALLRLIRYERHGDIESSSKVCEAIKAIISLKPPANVPDKELVDKALYTLQRRTDKHFILSAQYGEWEKLLNYFIQDQWGKPSQKAMNCALTYALATVGENPPRGVFKALCSFMQPDKRTAGTLLLVAARIGRIEVVQLLCNLEEQNKPSLYFIKNALQIAQHAGNQEITSYLSYELMHQHHLEHDPLALTKTILTDYCDHHTTMSQLFNTQLKQVKTILARVKRADKETEEDVRNKAASDAVDQLKAMSGIDKELKICIDYIDEHCRKNEHLALKQSLNSISFEN
;
A
#
# COMPACT_ATOMS: atom_id res chain seq x y z
N MET A 1 -16.90 44.75 42.56
CA MET A 1 -18.00 43.78 42.72
C MET A 1 -18.36 43.78 44.19
N LEU A 2 -19.60 44.11 44.55
CA LEU A 2 -20.07 43.97 45.92
C LEU A 2 -20.10 42.47 46.25
N GLU A 3 -19.28 42.03 47.20
CA GLU A 3 -19.41 40.68 47.75
C GLU A 3 -20.79 40.57 48.38
N THR A 4 -21.65 39.79 47.75
CA THR A 4 -23.00 39.57 48.28
C THR A 4 -22.85 38.70 49.52
N GLU A 5 -23.11 39.26 50.70
CA GLU A 5 -22.97 38.50 51.94
C GLU A 5 -23.93 37.31 51.94
N PHE A 6 -23.37 36.11 52.04
CA PHE A 6 -24.11 34.86 52.20
C PHE A 6 -24.58 34.72 53.64
N ASN A 7 -25.80 34.20 53.84
CA ASN A 7 -26.27 33.92 55.20
C ASN A 7 -25.49 32.75 55.82
N SER A 8 -25.59 32.56 57.14
CA SER A 8 -24.81 31.53 57.85
C SER A 8 -25.05 30.10 57.34
N GLN A 9 -26.26 29.80 56.85
CA GLN A 9 -26.60 28.50 56.28
C GLN A 9 -25.94 28.30 54.91
N GLU A 10 -25.92 29.33 54.07
CA GLU A 10 -25.29 29.36 52.75
C GLU A 10 -23.77 29.25 52.83
N ILE A 11 -23.12 30.00 53.74
CA ILE A 11 -21.68 29.89 54.01
C ILE A 11 -21.34 28.47 54.44
N ARG A 12 -22.14 27.90 55.35
CA ARG A 12 -21.93 26.54 55.83
C ARG A 12 -22.09 25.49 54.72
N LEU A 13 -23.02 25.68 53.78
CA LEU A 13 -23.13 24.78 52.62
C LEU A 13 -21.83 24.76 51.80
N VAL A 14 -21.25 25.93 51.53
CA VAL A 14 -19.99 26.05 50.77
C VAL A 14 -18.82 25.38 51.50
N ASP A 15 -18.70 25.57 52.82
CA ASP A 15 -17.69 24.91 53.66
C ASP A 15 -17.88 23.38 53.72
N LEU A 16 -19.12 22.91 53.87
CA LEU A 16 -19.40 21.47 53.85
C LEU A 16 -19.05 20.83 52.49
N ALA A 17 -19.28 21.56 51.39
CA ALA A 17 -18.90 21.13 50.05
C ALA A 17 -17.37 21.08 49.87
N SER A 18 -16.65 22.08 50.38
CA SER A 18 -15.18 22.14 50.31
C SER A 18 -14.50 21.02 51.13
N ARG A 19 -15.15 20.56 52.21
CA ARG A 19 -14.67 19.46 53.07
C ARG A 19 -15.08 18.07 52.60
N GLY A 20 -15.89 17.95 51.53
CA GLY A 20 -16.36 16.64 51.06
C GLY A 20 -17.37 15.95 52.00
N LEU A 21 -18.12 16.70 52.82
CA LEU A 21 -19.08 16.15 53.78
C LEU A 21 -20.42 15.77 53.12
N PHE A 22 -20.37 14.82 52.18
CA PHE A 22 -21.48 14.44 51.30
C PHE A 22 -22.79 14.16 52.03
N ARG A 23 -22.77 13.37 53.12
CA ARG A 23 -23.98 13.01 53.89
C ARG A 23 -24.66 14.23 54.51
N THR A 24 -23.87 15.21 54.98
CA THR A 24 -24.37 16.43 55.61
C THR A 24 -24.98 17.37 54.56
N VAL A 25 -24.30 17.53 53.42
CA VAL A 25 -24.85 18.31 52.28
C VAL A 25 -26.15 17.64 51.79
N ASN A 26 -26.17 16.32 51.65
CA ASN A 26 -27.34 15.53 51.23
C ASN A 26 -28.36 15.25 52.37
N SER A 27 -28.44 16.12 53.38
CA SER A 27 -29.38 15.97 54.50
C SER A 27 -30.64 16.80 54.30
N ARG A 28 -31.66 16.58 55.15
CA ARG A 28 -32.87 17.43 55.20
C ARG A 28 -32.57 18.86 55.65
N GLN A 29 -31.41 19.11 56.25
CA GLN A 29 -30.99 20.45 56.67
C GLN A 29 -30.58 21.34 55.48
N TYR A 30 -30.17 20.74 54.37
CA TYR A 30 -29.69 21.44 53.19
C TYR A 30 -30.45 21.02 51.94
N ILE A 31 -30.03 19.94 51.28
CA ILE A 31 -30.49 19.62 49.92
C ILE A 31 -31.81 18.83 49.88
N LYS A 32 -32.05 17.90 50.82
CA LYS A 32 -33.23 17.00 50.74
C LYS A 32 -34.56 17.66 51.10
N SER A 33 -34.55 18.83 51.74
CA SER A 33 -35.77 19.55 52.12
C SER A 33 -36.03 20.69 51.16
N THR A 34 -37.20 20.70 50.51
CA THR A 34 -37.66 21.81 49.66
C THR A 34 -37.70 23.13 50.42
N LEU A 35 -38.08 23.10 51.71
CA LEU A 35 -38.11 24.30 52.56
C LEU A 35 -36.71 24.81 52.89
N ALA A 36 -35.75 23.91 53.13
CA ALA A 36 -34.37 24.31 53.39
C ALA A 36 -33.71 24.86 52.12
N MET A 37 -33.95 24.21 50.97
CA MET A 37 -33.49 24.67 49.67
C MET A 37 -34.01 26.05 49.33
N ALA A 38 -35.30 26.36 49.58
CA ALA A 38 -35.89 27.67 49.32
C ALA A 38 -35.20 28.85 50.06
N LYS A 39 -34.41 28.57 51.10
CA LYS A 39 -33.61 29.57 51.84
C LYS A 39 -32.20 29.78 51.27
N ILE A 40 -31.80 28.97 50.30
CA ILE A 40 -30.46 28.96 49.71
C ILE A 40 -30.54 29.62 48.35
N ARG A 41 -29.82 30.72 48.17
CA ARG A 41 -29.78 31.38 46.87
C ARG A 41 -29.11 30.51 45.80
N PRO A 42 -29.53 30.61 44.53
CA PRO A 42 -28.97 29.80 43.44
C PRO A 42 -27.46 30.03 43.25
N GLU A 43 -26.97 31.25 43.49
CA GLU A 43 -25.54 31.61 43.37
C GLU A 43 -24.66 30.86 44.39
N VAL A 44 -25.24 30.42 45.50
CA VAL A 44 -24.55 29.64 46.53
C VAL A 44 -24.30 28.22 46.04
N ILE A 45 -25.22 27.64 45.25
CA ILE A 45 -25.02 26.34 44.61
C ILE A 45 -23.84 26.43 43.63
N ASP A 46 -23.78 27.49 42.83
CA ASP A 46 -22.66 27.79 41.93
C ASP A 46 -21.32 27.90 42.67
N LYS A 47 -21.31 28.62 43.81
CA LYS A 47 -20.13 28.77 44.66
C LYS A 47 -19.72 27.45 45.31
N ALA A 48 -20.68 26.66 45.80
CA ALA A 48 -20.43 25.37 46.42
C ALA A 48 -19.81 24.38 45.43
N VAL A 49 -20.33 24.29 44.20
CA VAL A 49 -19.76 23.45 43.13
C VAL A 49 -18.32 23.88 42.81
N LYS A 50 -18.08 25.18 42.57
CA LYS A 50 -16.72 25.70 42.32
C LYS A 50 -15.74 25.38 43.44
N THR A 51 -16.18 25.55 44.69
CA THR A 51 -15.32 25.34 45.86
C THR A 51 -15.03 23.86 46.07
N ALA A 52 -16.01 22.97 45.85
CA ALA A 52 -15.80 21.53 45.88
C ALA A 52 -14.79 21.08 44.81
N ILE A 53 -14.91 21.57 43.57
CA ILE A 53 -13.96 21.27 42.48
C ILE A 53 -12.55 21.77 42.84
N ALA A 54 -12.43 23.02 43.30
CA ALA A 54 -11.13 23.60 43.67
C ALA A 54 -10.47 22.82 44.82
N ALA A 55 -11.25 22.40 45.82
CA ALA A 55 -10.75 21.59 46.93
C ALA A 55 -10.38 20.16 46.51
N ALA A 56 -11.06 19.58 45.51
CA ALA A 56 -10.80 18.22 45.06
C ALA A 56 -9.40 18.05 44.45
N SER A 57 -8.80 19.12 43.93
CA SER A 57 -7.44 19.08 43.37
C SER A 57 -6.32 19.15 44.42
N GLN A 58 -6.66 19.41 45.68
CA GLN A 58 -5.70 19.65 46.78
C GLN A 58 -5.65 18.51 47.81
N VAL A 59 -6.35 17.42 47.56
CA VAL A 59 -6.57 16.34 48.54
C VAL A 59 -6.27 14.97 47.92
N SER A 60 -6.28 13.92 48.76
CA SER A 60 -6.11 12.54 48.31
C SER A 60 -7.23 12.09 47.37
N THR A 61 -7.01 11.04 46.60
CA THR A 61 -7.98 10.51 45.62
C THR A 61 -9.34 10.19 46.25
N GLU A 62 -9.36 9.52 47.41
CA GLU A 62 -10.59 9.19 48.13
C GLU A 62 -11.36 10.45 48.60
N GLU A 63 -10.60 11.47 49.01
CA GLU A 63 -11.16 12.74 49.44
C GLU A 63 -11.66 13.61 48.27
N ALA A 64 -10.99 13.51 47.13
CA ALA A 64 -11.40 14.15 45.89
C ALA A 64 -12.71 13.52 45.38
N GLU A 65 -12.84 12.20 45.46
CA GLU A 65 -14.07 11.47 45.11
C GLU A 65 -15.27 11.96 45.92
N LYS A 66 -15.13 12.13 47.24
CA LYS A 66 -16.19 12.68 48.10
C LYS A 66 -16.66 14.06 47.62
N ARG A 67 -15.74 14.91 47.15
CA ARG A 67 -16.04 16.24 46.63
C ARG A 67 -16.69 16.18 45.24
N TRP A 68 -16.23 15.29 44.37
CA TRP A 68 -16.86 15.05 43.07
C TRP A 68 -18.28 14.49 43.19
N ASN A 69 -18.54 13.61 44.17
CA ASN A 69 -19.88 13.14 44.50
C ASN A 69 -20.81 14.29 44.93
N ILE A 70 -20.29 15.29 45.66
CA ILE A 70 -21.05 16.51 45.97
C ILE A 70 -21.33 17.32 44.69
N VAL A 71 -20.34 17.49 43.81
CA VAL A 71 -20.51 18.19 42.53
C VAL A 71 -21.61 17.55 41.69
N ILE A 72 -21.58 16.23 41.50
CA ILE A 72 -22.59 15.49 40.75
C ILE A 72 -23.96 15.67 41.37
N MET A 73 -24.08 15.52 42.70
CA MET A 73 -25.34 15.69 43.41
C MET A 73 -25.92 17.11 43.24
N LEU A 74 -25.09 18.15 43.36
CA LEU A 74 -25.52 19.54 43.18
C LEU A 74 -25.91 19.83 41.73
N CYS A 75 -25.22 19.24 40.75
CA CYS A 75 -25.62 19.30 39.34
C CYS A 75 -26.90 18.50 39.04
N SER A 76 -27.21 17.47 39.83
CA SER A 76 -28.39 16.61 39.71
C SER A 76 -29.67 17.18 40.32
N LEU A 77 -29.63 18.41 40.86
CA LEU A 77 -30.78 19.02 41.53
C LEU A 77 -31.97 19.16 40.57
N LYS A 78 -33.14 18.66 40.99
CA LYS A 78 -34.35 18.67 40.16
C LYS A 78 -35.09 20.00 40.14
N SER A 79 -34.84 20.86 41.14
CA SER A 79 -35.50 22.16 41.27
C SER A 79 -34.91 23.17 40.30
N LYS A 80 -35.69 23.64 39.32
CA LYS A 80 -35.24 24.63 38.31
C LYS A 80 -34.65 25.90 38.94
N THR A 81 -35.17 26.30 40.10
CA THR A 81 -34.73 27.51 40.81
C THR A 81 -33.43 27.33 41.58
N HIS A 82 -32.97 26.11 41.83
CA HIS A 82 -31.78 25.85 42.65
C HIS A 82 -30.76 24.94 41.94
N GLN A 83 -30.80 24.92 40.61
CA GLN A 83 -29.78 24.28 39.82
C GLN A 83 -28.56 25.18 39.68
N PRO A 84 -27.36 24.61 39.53
CA PRO A 84 -26.22 25.39 39.10
C PRO A 84 -26.51 26.05 37.74
N SER A 85 -25.93 27.21 37.52
CA SER A 85 -25.99 27.88 36.23
C SER A 85 -25.33 27.02 35.14
N GLN A 86 -25.73 27.21 33.88
CA GLN A 86 -25.15 26.46 32.76
C GLN A 86 -23.62 26.61 32.70
N LYS A 87 -23.11 27.82 33.02
CA LYS A 87 -21.68 28.10 33.08
C LYS A 87 -20.96 27.24 34.11
N ILE A 88 -21.58 26.95 35.25
CA ILE A 88 -21.01 26.08 36.29
C ILE A 88 -21.11 24.61 35.91
N ALA A 89 -22.21 24.16 35.32
CA ALA A 89 -22.31 22.79 34.81
C ALA A 89 -21.24 22.50 33.74
N ASP A 90 -21.05 23.43 32.80
CA ASP A 90 -20.02 23.35 31.77
C ASP A 90 -18.60 23.38 32.38
N TYR A 91 -18.35 24.27 33.35
CA TYR A 91 -17.09 24.32 34.09
C TYR A 91 -16.82 23.03 34.87
N ALA A 92 -17.83 22.46 35.54
CA ALA A 92 -17.69 21.19 36.26
C ALA A 92 -17.30 20.05 35.31
N LEU A 93 -17.92 19.99 34.13
CA LEU A 93 -17.56 19.00 33.12
C LEU A 93 -16.12 19.19 32.60
N GLU A 94 -15.71 20.42 32.31
CA GLU A 94 -14.33 20.71 31.87
C GLU A 94 -13.30 20.26 32.92
N GLN A 95 -13.57 20.50 34.20
CA GLN A 95 -12.68 20.10 35.29
C GLN A 95 -12.69 18.59 35.50
N ALA A 96 -13.84 17.94 35.37
CA ALA A 96 -13.95 16.48 35.44
C ALA A 96 -13.15 15.80 34.32
N ALA A 97 -13.21 16.33 33.10
CA ALA A 97 -12.43 15.85 31.97
C ALA A 97 -10.92 15.96 32.21
N MET A 98 -10.46 17.09 32.77
CA MET A 98 -9.05 17.28 33.12
C MET A 98 -8.57 16.35 34.23
N VAL A 99 -9.40 16.07 35.23
CA VAL A 99 -9.08 15.08 36.27
C VAL A 99 -9.04 13.69 35.64
N ALA A 100 -10.04 13.30 34.86
CA ALA A 100 -10.10 12.01 34.17
C ALA A 100 -8.85 11.78 33.30
N ALA A 101 -8.36 12.80 32.60
CA ALA A 101 -7.12 12.74 31.84
C ALA A 101 -5.89 12.34 32.68
N LYS A 102 -5.82 12.81 33.94
CA LYS A 102 -4.67 12.60 34.81
C LYS A 102 -4.68 11.24 35.50
N ILE A 103 -5.86 10.77 35.92
CA ILE A 103 -6.00 9.55 36.73
C ILE A 103 -6.66 8.38 35.99
N ASN A 104 -6.98 8.57 34.71
CA ASN A 104 -7.71 7.62 33.87
C ASN A 104 -9.03 7.12 34.48
N ASN A 105 -9.70 7.96 35.28
CA ASN A 105 -11.01 7.67 35.86
C ASN A 105 -12.06 8.62 35.26
N TRP A 106 -12.94 8.05 34.43
CA TRP A 106 -13.97 8.77 33.68
C TRP A 106 -15.32 8.82 34.38
N GLU A 107 -15.46 8.22 35.56
CA GLU A 107 -16.74 8.06 36.26
C GLU A 107 -17.46 9.41 36.45
N PHE A 108 -16.75 10.42 36.95
CA PHE A 108 -17.36 11.73 37.20
C PHE A 108 -17.72 12.48 35.91
N PHE A 109 -16.91 12.33 34.86
CA PHE A 109 -17.21 12.90 33.55
C PHE A 109 -18.49 12.26 32.99
N ILE A 110 -18.56 10.92 32.97
CA ILE A 110 -19.72 10.15 32.50
C ILE A 110 -20.97 10.52 33.32
N ALA A 111 -20.87 10.58 34.64
CA ALA A 111 -21.98 10.97 35.52
C ALA A 111 -22.52 12.37 35.20
N LEU A 112 -21.64 13.36 35.00
CA LEU A 112 -22.04 14.72 34.64
C LEU A 112 -22.65 14.81 33.24
N THR A 113 -22.16 14.03 32.27
CA THR A 113 -22.75 13.97 30.92
C THR A 113 -24.11 13.24 30.87
N ASN A 114 -24.38 12.36 31.82
CA ASN A 114 -25.58 11.51 31.85
C ASN A 114 -26.66 11.99 32.81
N LEU A 115 -26.55 13.22 33.31
CA LEU A 115 -27.60 13.85 34.09
C LEU A 115 -28.93 13.83 33.30
N THR A 116 -30.01 13.41 33.95
CA THR A 116 -31.34 13.32 33.35
C THR A 116 -32.19 14.53 33.69
N ASP A 117 -33.10 14.91 32.80
CA ASP A 117 -34.04 16.00 33.09
C ASP A 117 -34.84 15.70 34.37
N PRO A 118 -35.13 16.70 35.22
CA PRO A 118 -34.94 18.13 34.98
C PRO A 118 -33.55 18.69 35.32
N ALA A 119 -32.55 17.86 35.66
CA ALA A 119 -31.20 18.32 36.05
C ALA A 119 -30.50 19.15 34.96
N ARG A 120 -29.55 20.02 35.37
CA ARG A 120 -28.82 20.88 34.44
C ARG A 120 -27.70 20.10 33.75
N LYS A 121 -27.95 19.65 32.52
CA LYS A 121 -26.94 18.95 31.70
C LYS A 121 -25.88 19.93 31.18
N PRO A 122 -24.61 19.52 31.06
CA PRO A 122 -23.61 20.28 30.33
C PRO A 122 -24.02 20.56 28.89
N SER A 123 -23.63 21.71 28.35
CA SER A 123 -23.98 22.12 27.00
C SER A 123 -23.21 21.31 25.95
N GLN A 124 -23.76 21.16 24.74
CA GLN A 124 -23.03 20.55 23.62
C GLN A 124 -21.72 21.29 23.34
N LYS A 125 -21.74 22.63 23.47
CA LYS A 125 -20.57 23.48 23.31
C LYS A 125 -19.45 23.12 24.29
N ALA A 126 -19.78 22.74 25.53
CA ALA A 126 -18.79 22.30 26.51
C ALA A 126 -18.15 20.96 26.12
N ILE A 127 -18.95 19.99 25.67
CA ILE A 127 -18.46 18.67 25.21
C ILE A 127 -17.53 18.85 24.00
N ASP A 128 -17.96 19.62 23.00
CA ASP A 128 -17.18 19.91 21.80
C ASP A 128 -15.87 20.62 22.14
N LYS A 129 -15.91 21.60 23.06
CA LYS A 129 -14.73 22.33 23.53
C LYS A 129 -13.74 21.41 24.25
N ILE A 130 -14.23 20.48 25.08
CA ILE A 130 -13.38 19.51 25.78
C ILE A 130 -12.66 18.61 24.78
N LEU A 131 -13.37 18.09 23.77
CA LEU A 131 -12.76 17.27 22.72
C LEU A 131 -11.72 18.05 21.90
N VAL A 132 -12.00 19.30 21.51
CA VAL A 132 -11.04 20.12 20.78
C VAL A 132 -9.82 20.47 21.64
N ASN A 133 -10.01 20.78 22.92
CA ASN A 133 -8.91 21.03 23.85
C ASN A 133 -8.07 19.77 24.10
N ALA A 134 -8.70 18.60 24.14
CA ALA A 134 -8.02 17.31 24.19
C ALA A 134 -7.12 17.13 22.96
N GLY A 135 -7.65 17.40 21.76
CA GLY A 135 -6.87 17.39 20.52
C GLY A 135 -5.70 18.38 20.55
N LEU A 136 -5.92 19.61 21.00
CA LEU A 136 -4.85 20.63 21.13
C LEU A 136 -3.80 20.28 22.18
N ALA A 137 -4.15 19.55 23.23
CA ALA A 137 -3.18 19.01 24.18
C ALA A 137 -2.39 17.87 23.54
N ALA A 138 -3.09 16.95 22.87
CA ALA A 138 -2.51 15.82 22.16
C ALA A 138 -1.48 16.25 21.10
N THR A 139 -1.73 17.35 20.38
CA THR A 139 -0.75 17.88 19.40
C THR A 139 0.57 18.32 20.04
N LYS A 140 0.57 18.74 21.32
CA LYS A 140 1.78 19.21 22.02
C LYS A 140 2.60 18.06 22.59
N ILE A 141 1.95 17.02 23.08
CA ILE A 141 2.59 15.89 23.78
C ILE A 141 2.67 14.63 22.91
N ASN A 142 2.09 14.66 21.71
CA ASN A 142 1.91 13.53 20.79
C ASN A 142 1.26 12.30 21.43
N ASN A 143 0.36 12.50 22.40
CA ASN A 143 -0.43 11.45 23.03
C ASN A 143 -1.91 11.72 22.74
N TRP A 144 -2.52 10.80 21.99
CA TRP A 144 -3.91 10.88 21.54
C TRP A 144 -4.87 9.98 22.35
N ASP A 145 -4.37 9.29 23.38
CA ASP A 145 -5.15 8.34 24.18
C ASP A 145 -6.36 9.01 24.81
N PHE A 146 -6.18 10.23 25.31
CA PHE A 146 -7.26 11.01 25.91
C PHE A 146 -8.37 11.37 24.89
N VAL A 147 -7.98 11.65 23.64
CA VAL A 147 -8.93 11.93 22.55
C VAL A 147 -9.71 10.67 22.20
N PHE A 148 -9.03 9.53 22.06
CA PHE A 148 -9.68 8.26 21.76
C PHE A 148 -10.59 7.80 22.89
N ALA A 149 -10.16 7.97 24.15
CA ALA A 149 -10.99 7.68 25.30
C ALA A 149 -12.30 8.48 25.25
N LEU A 150 -12.24 9.80 25.02
CA LEU A 150 -13.43 10.64 24.89
C LEU A 150 -14.38 10.19 23.77
N LEU A 151 -13.83 9.89 22.59
CA LEU A 151 -14.63 9.49 21.42
C LEU A 151 -15.26 8.11 21.57
N ASN A 152 -14.62 7.21 22.34
CA ASN A 152 -15.10 5.85 22.56
C ASN A 152 -16.06 5.72 23.76
N LEU A 153 -16.43 6.83 24.43
CA LEU A 153 -17.43 6.79 25.50
C LEU A 153 -18.83 6.51 24.92
N THR A 154 -19.21 5.24 24.88
CA THR A 154 -20.48 4.76 24.31
C THR A 154 -21.71 5.11 25.16
N ILE A 155 -21.50 5.42 26.44
CA ILE A 155 -22.56 5.62 27.45
C ILE A 155 -23.05 7.08 27.51
N LEU A 156 -22.49 7.98 26.70
CA LEU A 156 -22.84 9.40 26.75
C LEU A 156 -24.22 9.67 26.17
N THR A 157 -25.08 10.36 26.94
CA THR A 157 -26.35 10.88 26.40
C THR A 157 -26.14 11.97 25.33
N ARG A 158 -24.95 12.56 25.27
CA ARG A 158 -24.53 13.54 24.25
C ARG A 158 -23.14 13.19 23.72
N GLN A 159 -23.09 12.79 22.46
CA GLN A 159 -21.84 12.58 21.74
C GLN A 159 -21.25 13.93 21.30
N PRO A 160 -19.92 14.03 21.09
CA PRO A 160 -19.32 15.21 20.46
C PRO A 160 -19.96 15.49 19.09
N SER A 161 -20.04 16.76 18.70
CA SER A 161 -20.60 17.12 17.40
C SER A 161 -19.66 16.76 16.25
N GLN A 162 -20.22 16.61 15.05
CA GLN A 162 -19.44 16.34 13.84
C GLN A 162 -18.35 17.39 13.61
N ILE A 163 -18.63 18.66 13.91
CA ILE A 163 -17.67 19.76 13.75
C ILE A 163 -16.47 19.57 14.68
N ALA A 164 -16.71 19.12 15.92
CA ALA A 164 -15.63 18.87 16.88
C ALA A 164 -14.77 17.68 16.46
N VAL A 165 -15.39 16.60 15.96
CA VAL A 165 -14.68 15.43 15.43
C VAL A 165 -13.82 15.80 14.22
N ASP A 166 -14.38 16.51 13.24
CA ASP A 166 -13.64 16.97 12.07
C ASP A 166 -12.46 17.86 12.47
N ARG A 167 -12.67 18.75 13.46
CA ARG A 167 -11.60 19.64 13.94
C ARG A 167 -10.47 18.88 14.61
N VAL A 168 -10.78 17.86 15.41
CA VAL A 168 -9.77 17.00 16.03
C VAL A 168 -9.02 16.18 14.98
N PHE A 169 -9.72 15.69 13.96
CA PHE A 169 -9.11 15.01 12.83
C PHE A 169 -8.13 15.92 12.06
N GLU A 170 -8.52 17.17 11.79
CA GLU A 170 -7.62 18.18 11.20
C GLU A 170 -6.37 18.41 12.06
N LEU A 171 -6.53 18.53 13.38
CA LEU A 171 -5.40 18.69 14.30
C LEU A 171 -4.46 17.47 14.27
N ALA A 172 -5.00 16.26 14.18
CA ALA A 172 -4.22 15.03 14.04
C ALA A 172 -3.43 15.04 12.74
N THR A 173 -4.06 15.43 11.63
CA THR A 173 -3.39 15.56 10.32
C THR A 173 -2.27 16.58 10.38
N VAL A 174 -2.50 17.78 10.93
CA VAL A 174 -1.45 18.80 11.06
C VAL A 174 -0.29 18.32 11.94
N THR A 175 -0.58 17.64 13.04
CA THR A 175 0.45 17.07 13.93
C THR A 175 1.24 15.98 13.23
N ALA A 176 0.57 15.09 12.49
CA ALA A 176 1.20 14.03 11.71
C ALA A 176 2.13 14.60 10.63
N LEU A 177 1.78 15.72 10.01
CA LEU A 177 2.65 16.40 9.04
C LEU A 177 3.93 16.97 9.67
N GLN A 178 3.92 17.29 10.96
CA GLN A 178 5.07 17.83 11.70
C GLN A 178 5.93 16.73 12.31
N THR A 179 5.30 15.71 12.87
CA THR A 179 5.95 14.64 13.64
C THR A 179 6.22 13.38 12.83
N ASN A 180 5.67 13.28 11.62
CA ASN A 180 5.59 12.06 10.81
C ASN A 180 4.89 10.87 11.52
N ASN A 181 4.14 11.10 12.61
CA ASN A 181 3.30 10.07 13.23
C ASN A 181 1.86 10.16 12.71
N TRP A 182 1.48 9.22 11.85
CA TRP A 182 0.15 9.14 11.25
C TRP A 182 -0.82 8.20 11.96
N GLU A 183 -0.41 7.53 13.04
CA GLU A 183 -1.23 6.56 13.77
C GLU A 183 -2.55 7.17 14.23
N ALA A 184 -2.49 8.40 14.76
CA ALA A 184 -3.67 9.10 15.24
C ALA A 184 -4.68 9.40 14.13
N VAL A 185 -4.20 9.81 12.94
CA VAL A 185 -5.05 10.06 11.76
C VAL A 185 -5.72 8.77 11.31
N ILE A 186 -4.96 7.68 11.22
CA ILE A 186 -5.48 6.36 10.80
C ILE A 186 -6.53 5.86 11.80
N ALA A 187 -6.26 5.97 13.11
CA ALA A 187 -7.19 5.55 14.14
C ALA A 187 -8.48 6.39 14.15
N LEU A 188 -8.38 7.72 14.03
CA LEU A 188 -9.55 8.60 13.95
C LEU A 188 -10.39 8.34 12.68
N ALA A 189 -9.76 8.04 11.55
CA ALA A 189 -10.47 7.70 10.32
C ALA A 189 -11.23 6.36 10.41
N ARG A 190 -10.83 5.49 11.36
CA ARG A 190 -11.39 4.14 11.57
C ARG A 190 -12.33 4.03 12.77
N LEU A 191 -12.77 5.16 13.34
CA LEU A 191 -13.72 5.15 14.46
C LEU A 191 -14.97 4.33 14.11
N ALA A 192 -15.41 3.49 15.05
CA ALA A 192 -16.61 2.68 14.89
C ALA A 192 -17.80 3.32 15.59
N ALA A 193 -19.01 3.02 15.12
CA ALA A 193 -20.23 3.40 15.83
C ALA A 193 -20.19 2.89 17.28
N PRO A 194 -20.67 3.67 18.27
CA PRO A 194 -21.48 4.89 18.14
C PRO A 194 -20.69 6.19 17.95
N ALA A 195 -19.36 6.16 17.92
CA ALA A 195 -18.56 7.35 17.70
C ALA A 195 -18.82 7.94 16.30
N LEU A 196 -18.89 9.26 16.22
CA LEU A 196 -18.95 9.94 14.91
C LEU A 196 -17.58 9.81 14.23
N GLN A 197 -17.62 9.48 12.94
CA GLN A 197 -16.44 9.43 12.10
C GLN A 197 -16.18 10.80 11.47
N PRO A 198 -14.93 11.13 11.11
CA PRO A 198 -14.64 12.33 10.34
C PRO A 198 -15.47 12.38 9.05
N THR A 199 -15.96 13.56 8.67
CA THR A 199 -16.72 13.71 7.43
C THR A 199 -15.84 13.41 6.22
N LYS A 200 -16.48 13.03 5.11
CA LYS A 200 -15.84 12.90 3.81
C LYS A 200 -15.01 14.13 3.43
N ARG A 201 -15.50 15.34 3.75
CA ARG A 201 -14.78 16.60 3.52
C ARG A 201 -13.46 16.64 4.30
N ALA A 202 -13.48 16.31 5.59
CA ALA A 202 -12.28 16.30 6.42
C ALA A 202 -11.26 15.22 5.96
N ILE A 203 -11.75 14.06 5.55
CA ILE A 203 -10.95 12.97 4.98
C ILE A 203 -10.27 13.40 3.67
N ASN A 204 -11.02 13.99 2.74
CA ASN A 204 -10.47 14.51 1.49
C ASN A 204 -9.39 15.56 1.72
N ALA A 205 -9.65 16.54 2.59
CA ALA A 205 -8.68 17.59 2.92
C ALA A 205 -7.38 17.00 3.51
N SER A 206 -7.51 15.98 4.36
CA SER A 206 -6.34 15.30 4.93
C SER A 206 -5.55 14.49 3.90
N LEU A 207 -6.24 13.82 2.97
CA LEU A 207 -5.61 13.10 1.86
C LEU A 207 -4.87 14.06 0.92
N GLU A 208 -5.45 15.22 0.58
CA GLU A 208 -4.79 16.25 -0.21
C GLU A 208 -3.51 16.77 0.46
N LEU A 209 -3.57 17.07 1.75
CA LEU A 209 -2.39 17.51 2.52
C LEU A 209 -1.31 16.44 2.57
N ALA A 210 -1.69 15.17 2.79
CA ALA A 210 -0.75 14.05 2.77
C ALA A 210 -0.08 13.90 1.40
N LEU A 211 -0.83 14.00 0.30
CA LEU A 211 -0.27 13.95 -1.06
C LEU A 211 0.70 15.10 -1.33
N LEU A 212 0.36 16.33 -0.94
CA LEU A 212 1.26 17.48 -1.05
C LEU A 212 2.55 17.27 -0.27
N ARG A 213 2.46 16.71 0.94
CA ARG A 213 3.62 16.42 1.78
C ARG A 213 4.49 15.32 1.21
N LEU A 214 3.90 14.25 0.69
CA LEU A 214 4.60 13.18 -0.02
C LEU A 214 5.44 13.74 -1.17
N ILE A 215 4.82 14.56 -2.04
CA ILE A 215 5.52 15.20 -3.16
C ILE A 215 6.68 16.07 -2.68
N ARG A 216 6.49 16.79 -1.56
CA ARG A 216 7.55 17.62 -0.99
C ARG A 216 8.72 16.78 -0.49
N TYR A 217 8.49 15.73 0.30
CA TYR A 217 9.57 14.86 0.79
C TYR A 217 10.33 14.19 -0.36
N GLU A 218 9.61 13.70 -1.38
CA GLU A 218 10.21 13.12 -2.59
C GLU A 218 11.08 14.11 -3.38
N ARG A 219 10.74 15.40 -3.39
CA ARG A 219 11.56 16.45 -4.02
C ARG A 219 12.84 16.76 -3.24
N HIS A 220 12.82 16.59 -1.91
CA HIS A 220 13.97 16.85 -1.05
C HIS A 220 14.84 15.59 -0.81
N GLY A 221 14.44 14.43 -1.35
CA GLY A 221 15.16 13.17 -1.15
C GLY A 221 14.97 12.54 0.24
N ASP A 222 13.96 12.98 1.00
CA ASP A 222 13.65 12.41 2.33
C ASP A 222 12.77 11.15 2.19
N ILE A 223 13.42 10.02 1.91
CA ILE A 223 12.76 8.74 1.60
C ILE A 223 12.06 8.15 2.84
N GLU A 224 12.61 8.34 4.03
CA GLU A 224 12.02 7.80 5.26
C GLU A 224 10.69 8.50 5.58
N SER A 225 10.70 9.84 5.57
CA SER A 225 9.48 10.61 5.78
C SER A 225 8.46 10.37 4.66
N SER A 226 8.90 10.27 3.40
CA SER A 226 8.00 9.97 2.28
C SER A 226 7.31 8.62 2.44
N SER A 227 8.03 7.61 2.94
CA SER A 227 7.49 6.26 3.17
C SER A 227 6.44 6.25 4.29
N LYS A 228 6.66 6.99 5.39
CA LYS A 228 5.65 7.13 6.46
C LYS A 228 4.35 7.79 5.97
N VAL A 229 4.47 8.86 5.16
CA VAL A 229 3.29 9.51 4.55
C VAL A 229 2.59 8.59 3.56
N CYS A 230 3.34 7.77 2.83
CA CYS A 230 2.80 6.76 1.90
C CYS A 230 1.88 5.77 2.62
N GLU A 231 2.29 5.23 3.77
CA GLU A 231 1.46 4.31 4.57
C GLU A 231 0.16 4.99 5.05
N ALA A 232 0.23 6.26 5.42
CA ALA A 232 -0.96 7.02 5.79
C ALA A 232 -1.93 7.20 4.62
N ILE A 233 -1.42 7.57 3.44
CA ILE A 233 -2.22 7.68 2.21
C ILE A 233 -2.89 6.35 1.91
N LYS A 234 -2.15 5.23 1.95
CA LYS A 234 -2.69 3.88 1.74
C LYS A 234 -3.80 3.56 2.74
N ALA A 235 -3.60 3.85 4.01
CA ALA A 235 -4.60 3.61 5.04
C ALA A 235 -5.88 4.42 4.82
N ILE A 236 -5.76 5.68 4.38
CA ILE A 236 -6.90 6.57 4.10
C ILE A 236 -7.68 6.11 2.86
N ILE A 237 -7.00 5.77 1.76
CA ILE A 237 -7.69 5.30 0.54
C ILE A 237 -8.27 3.89 0.68
N SER A 238 -7.78 3.10 1.65
CA SER A 238 -8.27 1.75 1.94
C SER A 238 -9.42 1.71 2.95
N LEU A 239 -9.92 2.87 3.40
CA LEU A 239 -11.10 2.92 4.27
C LEU A 239 -12.30 2.25 3.58
N LYS A 240 -13.06 1.47 4.35
CA LYS A 240 -14.26 0.77 3.88
C LYS A 240 -15.46 1.18 4.73
N PRO A 241 -16.69 1.15 4.17
CA PRO A 241 -17.91 1.32 4.96
C PRO A 241 -17.90 0.42 6.22
N PRO A 242 -18.38 0.91 7.38
CA PRO A 242 -19.15 2.15 7.56
C PRO A 242 -18.31 3.43 7.58
N ALA A 243 -16.97 3.37 7.47
CA ALA A 243 -16.13 4.56 7.37
C ALA A 243 -16.53 5.45 6.19
N ASN A 244 -16.51 6.77 6.39
CA ASN A 244 -16.56 7.70 5.27
C ASN A 244 -15.35 7.46 4.36
N VAL A 245 -15.59 7.24 3.07
CA VAL A 245 -14.54 7.00 2.08
C VAL A 245 -14.19 8.29 1.33
N PRO A 246 -12.93 8.50 0.92
CA PRO A 246 -12.55 9.65 0.13
C PRO A 246 -13.25 9.67 -1.24
N ASP A 247 -13.25 10.83 -1.91
CA ASP A 247 -13.74 10.95 -3.28
C ASP A 247 -12.95 10.07 -4.25
N LYS A 248 -13.67 9.42 -5.18
CA LYS A 248 -13.06 8.54 -6.18
C LYS A 248 -11.97 9.23 -6.99
N GLU A 249 -12.21 10.46 -7.46
CA GLU A 249 -11.22 11.23 -8.21
C GLU A 249 -9.94 11.48 -7.39
N LEU A 250 -10.09 11.74 -6.09
CA LEU A 250 -8.96 11.96 -5.20
C LEU A 250 -8.22 10.64 -4.89
N VAL A 251 -8.94 9.53 -4.75
CA VAL A 251 -8.35 8.18 -4.66
C VAL A 251 -7.56 7.88 -5.93
N ASP A 252 -8.13 8.08 -7.11
CA ASP A 252 -7.46 7.83 -8.40
C ASP A 252 -6.19 8.69 -8.53
N LYS A 253 -6.24 9.96 -8.12
CA LYS A 253 -5.06 10.85 -8.05
C LYS A 253 -4.01 10.36 -7.07
N ALA A 254 -4.42 9.86 -5.91
CA ALA A 254 -3.53 9.28 -4.92
C ALA A 254 -2.84 8.03 -5.46
N LEU A 255 -3.61 7.10 -6.03
CA LEU A 255 -3.12 5.89 -6.68
C LEU A 255 -2.12 6.20 -7.79
N TYR A 256 -2.44 7.14 -8.67
CA TYR A 256 -1.53 7.60 -9.72
C TYR A 256 -0.21 8.15 -9.15
N THR A 257 -0.28 8.95 -8.08
CA THR A 257 0.90 9.52 -7.42
C THR A 257 1.76 8.44 -6.77
N LEU A 258 1.14 7.47 -6.10
CA LEU A 258 1.81 6.32 -5.51
C LEU A 258 2.48 5.45 -6.58
N GLN A 259 1.79 5.14 -7.68
CA GLN A 259 2.36 4.40 -8.81
C GLN A 259 3.57 5.12 -9.40
N ARG A 260 3.48 6.44 -9.62
CA ARG A 260 4.59 7.24 -10.13
C ARG A 260 5.81 7.20 -9.20
N ARG A 261 5.58 7.20 -7.87
CA ARG A 261 6.64 7.02 -6.88
C ARG A 261 7.28 5.64 -7.00
N THR A 262 6.48 4.58 -7.02
CA THR A 262 6.95 3.20 -7.20
C THR A 262 7.80 3.07 -8.45
N ASP A 263 7.29 3.54 -9.60
CA ASP A 263 8.01 3.52 -10.87
C ASP A 263 9.35 4.26 -10.79
N LYS A 264 9.38 5.44 -10.18
CA LYS A 264 10.60 6.24 -10.02
C LYS A 264 11.66 5.49 -9.21
N HIS A 265 11.29 4.96 -8.04
CA HIS A 265 12.23 4.24 -7.17
C HIS A 265 12.69 2.94 -7.82
N PHE A 266 11.80 2.21 -8.47
CA PHE A 266 12.11 1.00 -9.24
C PHE A 266 13.15 1.28 -10.35
N ILE A 267 12.94 2.35 -11.13
CA ILE A 267 13.88 2.76 -12.18
C ILE A 267 15.23 3.18 -11.59
N LEU A 268 15.24 3.92 -10.48
CA LEU A 268 16.49 4.34 -9.82
C LEU A 268 17.28 3.13 -9.30
N SER A 269 16.62 2.15 -8.68
CA SER A 269 17.29 0.91 -8.26
C SER A 269 17.88 0.17 -9.46
N ALA A 270 17.22 0.17 -10.62
CA ALA A 270 17.77 -0.42 -11.84
C ALA A 270 19.01 0.34 -12.33
N GLN A 271 18.93 1.67 -12.32
CA GLN A 271 20.01 2.56 -12.76
C GLN A 271 21.26 2.42 -11.88
N TYR A 272 21.09 2.26 -10.56
CA TYR A 272 22.19 2.10 -9.61
C TYR A 272 22.63 0.63 -9.44
N GLY A 273 22.03 -0.31 -10.16
CA GLY A 273 22.40 -1.73 -10.07
C GLY A 273 21.99 -2.41 -8.75
N GLU A 274 21.00 -1.86 -8.04
CA GLU A 274 20.46 -2.42 -6.79
C GLU A 274 19.49 -3.58 -7.08
N TRP A 275 19.96 -4.61 -7.78
CA TRP A 275 19.11 -5.66 -8.35
C TRP A 275 18.32 -6.45 -7.32
N GLU A 276 18.88 -6.71 -6.13
CA GLU A 276 18.16 -7.39 -5.05
C GLU A 276 16.97 -6.56 -4.55
N LYS A 277 17.18 -5.26 -4.30
CA LYS A 277 16.10 -4.34 -3.93
C LYS A 277 15.04 -4.26 -5.03
N LEU A 278 15.47 -4.24 -6.28
CA LEU A 278 14.58 -4.20 -7.44
C LEU A 278 13.73 -5.46 -7.55
N LEU A 279 14.32 -6.65 -7.39
CA LEU A 279 13.59 -7.92 -7.43
C LEU A 279 12.63 -8.07 -6.24
N ASN A 280 12.96 -7.50 -5.09
CA ASN A 280 12.09 -7.49 -3.91
C ASN A 280 10.76 -6.77 -4.14
N TYR A 281 10.64 -5.86 -5.14
CA TYR A 281 9.35 -5.27 -5.53
C TYR A 281 8.31 -6.29 -6.01
N PHE A 282 8.75 -7.47 -6.49
CA PHE A 282 7.86 -8.52 -6.98
C PHE A 282 7.57 -9.61 -5.95
N ILE A 283 8.42 -9.72 -4.92
CA ILE A 283 8.34 -10.78 -3.89
C ILE A 283 7.60 -10.27 -2.67
N GLN A 284 7.92 -9.05 -2.22
CA GLN A 284 7.24 -8.44 -1.08
C GLN A 284 5.88 -7.89 -1.54
N ASP A 285 4.88 -7.98 -0.67
CA ASP A 285 3.55 -7.36 -0.86
C ASP A 285 3.66 -5.83 -0.71
N GLN A 286 4.53 -5.22 -1.52
CA GLN A 286 4.67 -3.79 -1.65
C GLN A 286 3.54 -3.27 -2.53
N TRP A 287 2.86 -2.24 -2.05
CA TRP A 287 1.74 -1.62 -2.73
C TRP A 287 2.13 -1.09 -4.12
N GLY A 288 1.66 -1.81 -5.14
CA GLY A 288 1.80 -1.48 -6.56
C GLY A 288 2.97 -2.19 -7.21
N LYS A 289 2.68 -3.06 -8.18
CA LYS A 289 3.69 -3.55 -9.11
C LYS A 289 4.19 -2.38 -9.97
N PRO A 290 5.47 -2.36 -10.38
CA PRO A 290 5.95 -1.34 -11.30
C PRO A 290 5.14 -1.38 -12.60
N SER A 291 4.94 -0.22 -13.22
CA SER A 291 4.25 -0.15 -14.50
C SER A 291 5.06 -0.79 -15.63
N GLN A 292 4.39 -1.12 -16.74
CA GLN A 292 5.07 -1.60 -17.96
C GLN A 292 6.20 -0.65 -18.39
N LYS A 293 5.98 0.66 -18.27
CA LYS A 293 6.99 1.67 -18.61
C LYS A 293 8.22 1.56 -17.71
N ALA A 294 8.02 1.40 -16.40
CA ALA A 294 9.11 1.23 -15.45
C ALA A 294 9.86 -0.10 -15.68
N MET A 295 9.13 -1.18 -15.99
CA MET A 295 9.72 -2.47 -16.38
C MET A 295 10.59 -2.35 -17.63
N ASN A 296 10.08 -1.74 -18.70
CA ASN A 296 10.82 -1.51 -19.94
C ASN A 296 12.12 -0.73 -19.70
N CYS A 297 12.08 0.29 -18.83
CA CYS A 297 13.27 1.04 -18.42
C CYS A 297 14.26 0.16 -17.65
N ALA A 298 13.79 -0.63 -16.67
CA ALA A 298 14.66 -1.52 -15.88
C ALA A 298 15.34 -2.58 -16.75
N LEU A 299 14.62 -3.18 -17.71
CA LEU A 299 15.19 -4.12 -18.68
C LEU A 299 16.27 -3.45 -19.55
N THR A 300 16.09 -2.19 -19.90
CA THR A 300 17.10 -1.42 -20.63
C THR A 300 18.37 -1.23 -19.79
N TYR A 301 18.24 -0.87 -18.51
CA TYR A 301 19.39 -0.77 -17.59
C TYR A 301 20.07 -2.12 -17.34
N ALA A 302 19.29 -3.19 -17.20
CA ALA A 302 19.81 -4.55 -17.05
C ALA A 302 20.59 -5.03 -18.29
N LEU A 303 20.27 -4.51 -19.48
CA LEU A 303 21.00 -4.84 -20.70
C LEU A 303 22.23 -3.93 -20.91
N ALA A 304 22.11 -2.65 -20.57
CA ALA A 304 23.13 -1.63 -20.83
C ALA A 304 24.26 -1.58 -19.78
N THR A 305 24.13 -2.29 -18.67
CA THR A 305 25.18 -2.36 -17.65
C THR A 305 26.37 -3.17 -18.17
N VAL A 306 27.44 -2.45 -18.57
CA VAL A 306 28.70 -3.00 -19.09
C VAL A 306 29.63 -3.28 -17.91
N GLY A 307 29.91 -4.56 -17.61
CA GLY A 307 30.75 -5.01 -16.50
C GLY A 307 30.24 -6.32 -15.87
N GLU A 308 30.92 -6.82 -14.83
CA GLU A 308 30.60 -8.08 -14.13
C GLU A 308 29.24 -8.12 -13.41
N ASN A 309 28.45 -7.06 -13.37
CA ASN A 309 27.13 -7.07 -12.73
C ASN A 309 26.12 -6.22 -13.53
N PRO A 310 25.13 -6.88 -14.13
CA PRO A 310 24.04 -7.47 -13.38
C PRO A 310 24.28 -8.96 -13.10
N PRO A 311 23.85 -9.48 -11.94
CA PRO A 311 23.88 -10.91 -11.67
C PRO A 311 23.33 -11.67 -12.88
N ARG A 312 24.05 -12.72 -13.31
CA ARG A 312 23.59 -13.60 -14.40
C ARG A 312 22.13 -13.99 -14.13
N GLY A 313 21.24 -13.66 -15.06
CA GLY A 313 19.83 -14.00 -14.96
C GLY A 313 18.90 -12.90 -14.45
N VAL A 314 19.37 -11.71 -14.04
CA VAL A 314 18.44 -10.61 -13.66
C VAL A 314 17.51 -10.23 -14.81
N PHE A 315 18.02 -10.07 -16.02
CA PHE A 315 17.18 -9.78 -17.20
C PHE A 315 16.12 -10.87 -17.40
N LYS A 316 16.52 -12.14 -17.28
CA LYS A 316 15.60 -13.29 -17.36
C LYS A 316 14.56 -13.28 -16.25
N ALA A 317 14.97 -12.99 -15.01
CA ALA A 317 14.09 -12.88 -13.86
C ALA A 317 13.07 -11.75 -14.06
N LEU A 318 13.49 -10.57 -14.54
CA LEU A 318 12.59 -9.47 -14.83
C LEU A 318 11.57 -9.81 -15.90
N CYS A 319 12.02 -10.41 -17.01
CA CYS A 319 11.10 -10.90 -18.05
C CYS A 319 10.12 -11.96 -17.52
N SER A 320 10.51 -12.77 -16.53
CA SER A 320 9.60 -13.75 -15.92
C SER A 320 8.52 -13.10 -15.04
N PHE A 321 8.76 -11.92 -14.49
CA PHE A 321 7.75 -11.15 -13.75
C PHE A 321 6.86 -10.33 -14.68
N MET A 322 7.45 -9.69 -15.70
CA MET A 322 6.75 -8.88 -16.69
C MET A 322 7.59 -8.75 -17.95
N GLN A 323 7.08 -9.27 -19.06
CA GLN A 323 7.75 -9.18 -20.36
C GLN A 323 7.76 -7.72 -20.86
N PRO A 324 8.81 -7.29 -21.61
CA PRO A 324 8.81 -5.98 -22.25
C PRO A 324 7.68 -5.90 -23.29
N ASP A 325 7.11 -4.72 -23.50
CA ASP A 325 6.17 -4.54 -24.63
C ASP A 325 6.88 -4.76 -25.98
N LYS A 326 6.10 -5.05 -27.03
CA LYS A 326 6.62 -5.40 -28.36
C LYS A 326 7.65 -4.41 -28.92
N ARG A 327 7.42 -3.11 -28.70
CA ARG A 327 8.33 -2.04 -29.17
C ARG A 327 9.64 -2.06 -28.38
N THR A 328 9.55 -2.23 -27.08
CA THR A 328 10.69 -2.30 -26.17
C THR A 328 11.49 -3.58 -26.44
N ALA A 329 10.83 -4.73 -26.59
CA ALA A 329 11.46 -5.99 -26.95
C ALA A 329 12.29 -5.87 -28.24
N GLY A 330 11.70 -5.26 -29.28
CA GLY A 330 12.41 -4.97 -30.52
C GLY A 330 13.62 -4.06 -30.33
N THR A 331 13.51 -3.03 -29.51
CA THR A 331 14.63 -2.11 -29.22
C THR A 331 15.74 -2.79 -28.43
N LEU A 332 15.39 -3.57 -27.41
CA LEU A 332 16.32 -4.36 -26.61
C LEU A 332 17.05 -5.40 -27.47
N LEU A 333 16.36 -5.99 -28.45
CA LEU A 333 16.96 -6.96 -29.38
C LEU A 333 18.10 -6.33 -30.19
N LEU A 334 17.90 -5.10 -30.72
CA LEU A 334 18.95 -4.38 -31.44
C LEU A 334 20.18 -4.12 -30.57
N VAL A 335 19.95 -3.75 -29.30
CA VAL A 335 21.03 -3.48 -28.34
C VAL A 335 21.76 -4.76 -27.97
N ALA A 336 21.04 -5.85 -27.67
CA ALA A 336 21.61 -7.15 -27.33
C ALA A 336 22.45 -7.72 -28.48
N ALA A 337 21.95 -7.59 -29.71
CA ALA A 337 22.65 -7.99 -30.93
C ALA A 337 23.95 -7.22 -31.16
N ARG A 338 23.98 -5.91 -30.83
CA ARG A 338 25.19 -5.09 -30.91
C ARG A 338 26.24 -5.47 -29.88
N ILE A 339 25.81 -5.68 -28.63
CA ILE A 339 26.72 -5.91 -27.49
C ILE A 339 27.22 -7.37 -27.45
N GLY A 340 26.54 -8.29 -28.15
CA GLY A 340 26.94 -9.71 -28.18
C GLY A 340 26.30 -10.55 -27.07
N ARG A 341 25.11 -10.18 -26.58
CA ARG A 341 24.39 -10.89 -25.49
C ARG A 341 23.43 -11.94 -26.06
N ILE A 342 23.95 -13.10 -26.47
CA ILE A 342 23.14 -14.17 -27.10
C ILE A 342 21.99 -14.65 -26.22
N GLU A 343 22.18 -14.79 -24.90
CA GLU A 343 21.11 -15.32 -24.03
C GLU A 343 19.91 -14.35 -23.97
N VAL A 344 20.17 -13.04 -24.09
CA VAL A 344 19.11 -12.03 -24.14
C VAL A 344 18.43 -12.04 -25.51
N VAL A 345 19.18 -12.20 -26.61
CA VAL A 345 18.61 -12.34 -27.95
C VAL A 345 17.66 -13.53 -28.01
N GLN A 346 18.12 -14.71 -27.55
CA GLN A 346 17.31 -15.93 -27.47
C GLN A 346 16.04 -15.69 -26.64
N LEU A 347 16.17 -15.10 -25.46
CA LEU A 347 15.02 -14.81 -24.62
C LEU A 347 14.01 -13.86 -25.29
N LEU A 348 14.49 -12.79 -25.94
CA LEU A 348 13.63 -11.81 -26.60
C LEU A 348 12.91 -12.38 -27.83
N CYS A 349 13.56 -13.27 -28.58
CA CYS A 349 12.95 -14.00 -29.69
C CYS A 349 11.93 -15.05 -29.21
N ASN A 350 11.97 -15.43 -27.94
CA ASN A 350 11.10 -16.45 -27.34
C ASN A 350 10.06 -15.88 -26.35
N LEU A 351 9.78 -14.59 -26.43
CA LEU A 351 8.68 -13.97 -25.69
C LEU A 351 7.31 -14.46 -26.19
N GLU A 352 6.26 -14.18 -25.41
CA GLU A 352 4.88 -14.43 -25.84
C GLU A 352 4.54 -13.63 -27.09
N GLU A 353 3.63 -14.15 -27.92
CA GLU A 353 3.36 -13.64 -29.27
C GLU A 353 3.02 -12.13 -29.30
N GLN A 354 2.27 -11.65 -28.30
CA GLN A 354 1.92 -10.24 -28.19
C GLN A 354 3.10 -9.32 -27.81
N ASN A 355 4.16 -9.88 -27.25
CA ASN A 355 5.39 -9.19 -26.84
C ASN A 355 6.57 -9.45 -27.80
N LYS A 356 6.45 -10.45 -28.70
CA LYS A 356 7.51 -10.89 -29.62
C LYS A 356 7.95 -9.77 -30.58
N PRO A 357 9.28 -9.55 -30.77
CA PRO A 357 9.79 -8.63 -31.78
C PRO A 357 9.26 -8.97 -33.17
N SER A 358 8.95 -7.95 -33.97
CA SER A 358 8.54 -8.17 -35.36
C SER A 358 9.72 -8.55 -36.26
N LEU A 359 9.41 -9.14 -37.42
CA LEU A 359 10.37 -9.40 -38.50
C LEU A 359 11.26 -8.20 -38.84
N TYR A 360 10.72 -6.98 -38.77
CA TYR A 360 11.49 -5.75 -38.98
C TYR A 360 12.64 -5.60 -37.97
N PHE A 361 12.37 -5.82 -36.68
CA PHE A 361 13.41 -5.74 -35.65
C PHE A 361 14.43 -6.86 -35.79
N ILE A 362 14.02 -8.07 -36.18
CA ILE A 362 14.93 -9.21 -36.38
C ILE A 362 15.89 -8.95 -37.54
N LYS A 363 15.39 -8.47 -38.69
CA LYS A 363 16.23 -8.10 -39.84
C LYS A 363 17.27 -7.04 -39.46
N ASN A 364 16.85 -6.01 -38.72
CA ASN A 364 17.77 -4.97 -38.26
C ASN A 364 18.78 -5.49 -37.22
N ALA A 365 18.34 -6.34 -36.30
CA ALA A 365 19.22 -6.97 -35.31
C ALA A 365 20.29 -7.85 -35.98
N LEU A 366 19.90 -8.59 -37.03
CA LEU A 366 20.80 -9.42 -37.83
C LEU A 366 21.90 -8.57 -38.48
N GLN A 367 21.54 -7.47 -39.15
CA GLN A 367 22.50 -6.53 -39.74
C GLN A 367 23.43 -5.93 -38.69
N ILE A 368 22.89 -5.55 -37.53
CA ILE A 368 23.70 -5.01 -36.42
C ILE A 368 24.68 -6.05 -35.89
N ALA A 369 24.26 -7.30 -35.70
CA ALA A 369 25.12 -8.39 -35.25
C ALA A 369 26.24 -8.68 -36.25
N GLN A 370 25.93 -8.68 -37.55
CA GLN A 370 26.92 -8.84 -38.63
C GLN A 370 27.98 -7.72 -38.59
N HIS A 371 27.54 -6.47 -38.48
CA HIS A 371 28.46 -5.32 -38.39
C HIS A 371 29.28 -5.33 -37.10
N ALA A 372 28.73 -5.83 -36.00
CA ALA A 372 29.44 -5.97 -34.72
C ALA A 372 30.37 -7.20 -34.67
N GLY A 373 30.31 -8.10 -35.66
CA GLY A 373 31.10 -9.34 -35.67
C GLY A 373 30.59 -10.43 -34.73
N ASN A 374 29.35 -10.33 -34.25
CA ASN A 374 28.74 -11.29 -33.32
C ASN A 374 28.18 -12.51 -34.08
N GLN A 375 29.07 -13.35 -34.63
CA GLN A 375 28.72 -14.46 -35.54
C GLN A 375 27.65 -15.41 -34.97
N GLU A 376 27.72 -15.73 -33.69
CA GLU A 376 26.75 -16.62 -33.03
C GLU A 376 25.33 -16.04 -33.02
N ILE A 377 25.21 -14.72 -32.80
CA ILE A 377 23.93 -14.01 -32.88
C ILE A 377 23.47 -13.91 -34.34
N THR A 378 24.39 -13.69 -35.27
CA THR A 378 24.08 -13.68 -36.71
C THR A 378 23.45 -14.99 -37.15
N SER A 379 24.06 -16.13 -36.82
CA SER A 379 23.50 -17.46 -37.14
C SER A 379 22.14 -17.66 -36.49
N TYR A 380 22.00 -17.36 -35.19
CA TYR A 380 20.71 -17.48 -34.48
C TYR A 380 19.61 -16.64 -35.14
N LEU A 381 19.87 -15.36 -35.42
CA LEU A 381 18.87 -14.45 -36.00
C LEU A 381 18.53 -14.79 -37.46
N SER A 382 19.45 -15.40 -38.22
CA SER A 382 19.13 -15.95 -39.55
C SER A 382 18.11 -17.08 -39.46
N TYR A 383 18.27 -17.98 -38.48
CA TYR A 383 17.31 -19.07 -38.24
C TYR A 383 15.97 -18.54 -37.71
N GLU A 384 15.98 -17.56 -36.80
CA GLU A 384 14.74 -16.90 -36.34
C GLU A 384 14.03 -16.18 -37.49
N LEU A 385 14.79 -15.57 -38.42
CA LEU A 385 14.22 -14.96 -39.60
C LEU A 385 13.54 -15.99 -40.51
N MET A 386 14.15 -17.17 -40.71
CA MET A 386 13.53 -18.28 -41.45
C MET A 386 12.25 -18.75 -40.78
N HIS A 387 12.31 -19.03 -39.47
CA HIS A 387 11.19 -19.47 -38.65
C HIS A 387 9.99 -18.51 -38.75
N GLN A 388 10.22 -17.20 -38.59
CA GLN A 388 9.13 -16.22 -38.65
C GLN A 388 8.68 -15.89 -40.07
N HIS A 389 9.56 -15.94 -41.07
CA HIS A 389 9.19 -15.58 -42.44
C HIS A 389 8.30 -16.64 -43.10
N HIS A 390 8.49 -17.90 -42.74
CA HIS A 390 7.76 -19.03 -43.33
C HIS A 390 6.56 -19.46 -42.49
N LEU A 391 6.31 -18.81 -41.33
CA LEU A 391 5.27 -19.19 -40.36
C LEU A 391 5.31 -20.69 -40.03
N GLU A 392 6.53 -21.26 -40.02
CA GLU A 392 6.73 -22.70 -39.84
C GLU A 392 6.52 -23.04 -38.36
N HIS A 393 5.26 -23.21 -37.98
CA HIS A 393 4.88 -23.80 -36.69
C HIS A 393 5.19 -25.30 -36.65
N ASP A 394 5.41 -25.93 -37.81
CA ASP A 394 5.84 -27.31 -37.95
C ASP A 394 7.35 -27.46 -37.68
N PRO A 395 7.76 -28.18 -36.63
CA PRO A 395 9.17 -28.44 -36.31
C PRO A 395 9.93 -29.12 -37.45
N LEU A 396 9.28 -29.99 -38.23
CA LEU A 396 9.95 -30.73 -39.30
C LEU A 396 10.29 -29.83 -40.49
N ALA A 397 9.36 -28.97 -40.92
CA ALA A 397 9.59 -27.94 -41.93
C ALA A 397 10.74 -27.01 -41.51
N LEU A 398 10.71 -26.53 -40.26
CA LEU A 398 11.78 -25.68 -39.72
C LEU A 398 13.15 -26.38 -39.74
N THR A 399 13.19 -27.64 -39.29
CA THR A 399 14.40 -28.49 -39.33
C THR A 399 14.92 -28.63 -40.75
N LYS A 400 14.03 -28.90 -41.72
CA LYS A 400 14.37 -29.05 -43.13
C LYS A 400 14.94 -27.76 -43.70
N THR A 401 14.32 -26.62 -43.42
CA THR A 401 14.72 -25.30 -43.92
C THR A 401 16.11 -24.94 -43.40
N ILE A 402 16.33 -25.04 -42.09
CA ILE A 402 17.62 -24.71 -41.45
C ILE A 402 18.74 -25.64 -41.94
N LEU A 403 18.51 -26.96 -41.99
CA LEU A 403 19.52 -27.92 -42.46
C LEU A 403 19.85 -27.76 -43.95
N THR A 404 18.87 -27.34 -44.76
CA THR A 404 19.11 -27.02 -46.18
C THR A 404 20.02 -25.80 -46.27
N ASP A 405 19.72 -24.73 -45.55
CA ASP A 405 20.53 -23.51 -45.50
C ASP A 405 21.97 -23.77 -45.04
N TYR A 406 22.15 -24.55 -43.97
CA TYR A 406 23.46 -24.97 -43.48
C TYR A 406 24.25 -25.74 -44.56
N CYS A 407 23.60 -26.70 -45.25
CA CYS A 407 24.26 -27.48 -46.29
C CYS A 407 24.68 -26.62 -47.48
N ASP A 408 23.87 -25.63 -47.85
CA ASP A 408 24.11 -24.78 -49.02
C ASP A 408 25.27 -23.81 -48.76
N HIS A 409 25.34 -23.20 -47.57
CA HIS A 409 26.41 -22.24 -47.21
C HIS A 409 27.76 -22.90 -46.91
N HIS A 410 27.80 -24.17 -46.52
CA HIS A 410 29.06 -24.90 -46.27
C HIS A 410 29.64 -25.64 -47.48
N THR A 411 29.06 -25.49 -48.67
CA THR A 411 29.56 -26.13 -49.90
C THR A 411 30.89 -25.57 -50.43
N THR A 412 31.38 -24.45 -49.89
CA THR A 412 32.56 -23.73 -50.38
C THR A 412 33.90 -24.30 -49.88
N MET A 413 33.92 -25.14 -48.83
CA MET A 413 35.12 -25.86 -48.40
C MET A 413 35.17 -27.28 -49.01
N SER A 414 36.35 -27.71 -49.47
CA SER A 414 36.57 -28.96 -50.23
C SER A 414 35.72 -30.15 -49.74
N GLN A 415 34.74 -30.53 -50.55
CA GLN A 415 33.72 -31.55 -50.28
C GLN A 415 34.28 -32.95 -49.98
N LEU A 416 35.56 -33.19 -50.28
CA LEU A 416 36.22 -34.49 -50.13
C LEU A 416 36.53 -34.84 -48.67
N PHE A 417 36.73 -33.86 -47.79
CA PHE A 417 37.26 -34.11 -46.43
C PHE A 417 36.32 -33.70 -45.28
N ASN A 418 35.16 -33.10 -45.57
CA ASN A 418 34.21 -32.73 -44.51
C ASN A 418 33.24 -33.87 -44.19
N THR A 419 33.68 -34.78 -43.32
CA THR A 419 32.88 -35.92 -42.82
C THR A 419 31.58 -35.48 -42.15
N GLN A 420 31.54 -34.29 -41.54
CA GLN A 420 30.35 -33.76 -40.88
C GLN A 420 29.28 -33.34 -41.87
N LEU A 421 29.65 -32.60 -42.92
CA LEU A 421 28.72 -32.18 -43.96
C LEU A 421 28.04 -33.38 -44.64
N LYS A 422 28.76 -34.50 -44.82
CA LYS A 422 28.18 -35.75 -45.34
C LYS A 422 27.14 -36.34 -44.38
N GLN A 423 27.39 -36.32 -43.07
CA GLN A 423 26.43 -36.76 -42.06
C GLN A 423 25.19 -35.86 -42.02
N VAL A 424 25.36 -34.53 -42.03
CA VAL A 424 24.24 -33.58 -42.07
C VAL A 424 23.38 -33.78 -43.32
N LYS A 425 23.98 -33.95 -44.51
CA LYS A 425 23.25 -34.27 -45.74
C LYS A 425 22.44 -35.58 -45.66
N THR A 426 22.98 -36.58 -44.95
CA THR A 426 22.28 -37.86 -44.72
C THR A 426 21.06 -37.67 -43.83
N ILE A 427 21.18 -36.87 -42.77
CA ILE A 427 20.08 -36.52 -41.87
C ILE A 427 19.03 -35.68 -42.63
N LEU A 428 19.45 -34.66 -43.38
CA LEU A 428 18.57 -33.85 -44.22
C LEU A 428 17.77 -34.69 -45.24
N ALA A 429 18.38 -35.71 -45.84
CA ALA A 429 17.69 -36.62 -46.76
C ALA A 429 16.63 -37.49 -46.07
N ARG A 430 16.77 -37.77 -44.77
CA ARG A 430 15.74 -38.42 -43.94
C ARG A 430 14.62 -37.45 -43.62
N VAL A 431 14.95 -36.24 -43.18
CA VAL A 431 13.99 -35.16 -42.92
C VAL A 431 13.14 -34.86 -44.16
N LYS A 432 13.76 -34.73 -45.35
CA LYS A 432 13.05 -34.53 -46.63
C LYS A 432 12.13 -35.68 -47.03
N ARG A 433 12.36 -36.90 -46.53
CA ARG A 433 11.46 -38.04 -46.75
C ARG A 433 10.27 -37.99 -45.79
N ALA A 434 10.54 -37.72 -44.51
CA ALA A 434 9.51 -37.57 -43.49
C ALA A 434 8.57 -36.37 -43.75
N ASP A 435 9.04 -35.34 -44.46
CA ASP A 435 8.24 -34.18 -44.87
C ASP A 435 7.08 -34.52 -45.82
N LYS A 436 7.07 -35.73 -46.39
CA LYS A 436 5.95 -36.24 -47.21
C LYS A 436 4.86 -36.91 -46.37
N GLU A 437 5.11 -37.15 -45.10
CA GLU A 437 4.14 -37.73 -44.18
C GLU A 437 3.08 -36.71 -43.79
N THR A 438 1.85 -37.16 -43.59
CA THR A 438 0.73 -36.29 -43.19
C THR A 438 0.46 -36.29 -41.70
N GLU A 439 0.90 -37.34 -40.99
CA GLU A 439 0.70 -37.47 -39.53
C GLU A 439 1.66 -36.58 -38.75
N GLU A 440 1.10 -35.70 -37.91
CA GLU A 440 1.85 -34.71 -37.13
C GLU A 440 2.82 -35.37 -36.13
N ASP A 441 2.40 -36.45 -35.46
CA ASP A 441 3.24 -37.19 -34.51
C ASP A 441 4.48 -37.81 -35.18
N VAL A 442 4.31 -38.35 -36.39
CA VAL A 442 5.40 -38.93 -37.17
C VAL A 442 6.38 -37.84 -37.61
N ARG A 443 5.87 -36.67 -38.01
CA ARG A 443 6.69 -35.52 -38.40
C ARG A 443 7.46 -34.94 -37.23
N ASN A 444 6.80 -34.73 -36.09
CA ASN A 444 7.42 -34.23 -34.85
C ASN A 444 8.50 -35.20 -34.37
N LYS A 445 8.21 -36.51 -34.36
CA LYS A 445 9.21 -37.54 -34.03
C LYS A 445 10.40 -37.52 -35.00
N ALA A 446 10.16 -37.37 -36.30
CA ALA A 446 11.24 -37.30 -37.27
C ALA A 446 12.13 -36.06 -37.07
N ALA A 447 11.57 -34.94 -36.61
CA ALA A 447 12.33 -33.75 -36.23
C ALA A 447 13.17 -34.00 -34.97
N SER A 448 12.59 -34.58 -33.92
CA SER A 448 13.31 -34.94 -32.69
C SER A 448 14.42 -35.98 -32.94
N ASP A 449 14.15 -37.02 -33.74
CA ASP A 449 15.12 -38.05 -34.14
C ASP A 449 16.28 -37.44 -34.95
N ALA A 450 16.01 -36.42 -35.76
CA ALA A 450 17.04 -35.70 -36.51
C ALA A 450 17.95 -34.91 -35.56
N VAL A 451 17.39 -34.23 -34.56
CA VAL A 451 18.15 -33.51 -33.53
C VAL A 451 19.04 -34.46 -32.72
N ASP A 452 18.51 -35.61 -32.28
CA ASP A 452 19.28 -36.58 -31.52
C ASP A 452 20.44 -37.17 -32.35
N GLN A 453 20.22 -37.44 -33.63
CA GLN A 453 21.27 -37.87 -34.56
C GLN A 453 22.34 -36.80 -34.74
N LEU A 454 21.96 -35.52 -34.86
CA LEU A 454 22.90 -34.42 -34.98
C LEU A 454 23.73 -34.25 -33.70
N LYS A 455 23.12 -34.36 -32.51
CA LYS A 455 23.81 -34.30 -31.21
C LYS A 455 24.78 -35.45 -30.99
N ALA A 456 24.50 -36.63 -31.57
CA ALA A 456 25.36 -37.81 -31.48
C ALA A 456 26.61 -37.73 -32.39
N MET A 457 26.72 -36.72 -33.27
CA MET A 457 27.88 -36.55 -34.14
C MET A 457 29.13 -36.17 -33.33
N SER A 458 30.29 -36.74 -33.69
CA SER A 458 31.57 -36.38 -33.08
C SER A 458 32.19 -35.14 -33.74
N GLY A 459 32.73 -34.24 -32.91
CA GLY A 459 33.54 -33.10 -33.37
C GLY A 459 32.78 -31.89 -33.89
N ILE A 460 31.47 -31.80 -33.61
CA ILE A 460 30.53 -30.77 -34.12
C ILE A 460 31.17 -29.38 -34.07
N ASP A 461 31.24 -28.70 -35.23
CA ASP A 461 31.74 -27.33 -35.30
C ASP A 461 30.79 -26.34 -34.61
N LYS A 462 31.27 -25.12 -34.34
CA LYS A 462 30.49 -24.12 -33.59
C LYS A 462 29.19 -23.72 -34.31
N GLU A 463 29.18 -23.71 -35.63
CA GLU A 463 28.06 -23.23 -36.45
C GLU A 463 26.94 -24.29 -36.51
N LEU A 464 27.32 -25.55 -36.72
CA LEU A 464 26.42 -26.69 -36.62
C LEU A 464 25.83 -26.83 -35.22
N LYS A 465 26.63 -26.55 -34.18
CA LYS A 465 26.12 -26.56 -32.81
C LYS A 465 24.99 -25.53 -32.60
N ILE A 466 25.15 -24.30 -33.10
CA ILE A 466 24.10 -23.26 -32.99
C ILE A 466 22.83 -23.70 -33.74
N CYS A 467 22.98 -24.29 -34.92
CA CYS A 467 21.90 -24.88 -35.70
C CYS A 467 21.15 -25.97 -34.90
N ILE A 468 21.88 -26.91 -34.30
CA ILE A 468 21.31 -27.97 -33.47
C ILE A 468 20.58 -27.40 -32.26
N ASP A 469 21.21 -26.48 -31.53
CA ASP A 469 20.65 -25.87 -30.33
C ASP A 469 19.35 -25.11 -30.66
N TYR A 470 19.30 -24.40 -31.81
CA TYR A 470 18.10 -23.72 -32.28
C TYR A 470 16.97 -24.70 -32.62
N ILE A 471 17.26 -25.73 -33.43
CA ILE A 471 16.25 -26.73 -33.82
C ILE A 471 15.72 -27.44 -32.57
N ASP A 472 16.60 -27.88 -31.67
CA ASP A 472 16.22 -28.58 -30.43
C ASP A 472 15.28 -27.75 -29.55
N GLU A 473 15.55 -26.44 -29.40
CA GLU A 473 14.71 -25.54 -28.62
C GLU A 473 13.28 -25.42 -29.20
N HIS A 474 13.14 -25.41 -30.52
CA HIS A 474 11.85 -25.28 -31.20
C HIS A 474 11.10 -26.61 -31.35
N CYS A 475 11.81 -27.74 -31.50
CA CYS A 475 11.19 -29.07 -31.48
C CYS A 475 10.60 -29.41 -30.11
N ARG A 476 11.34 -29.17 -29.01
CA ARG A 476 10.90 -29.54 -27.65
C ARG A 476 9.84 -28.62 -27.05
N LYS A 477 9.73 -27.37 -27.51
CA LYS A 477 8.65 -26.46 -27.06
C LYS A 477 7.25 -26.97 -27.46
N ASN A 478 7.12 -27.60 -28.63
CA ASN A 478 5.85 -28.15 -29.09
C ASN A 478 5.44 -29.40 -28.29
N GLU A 479 6.40 -30.24 -27.88
CA GLU A 479 6.13 -31.39 -27.00
C GLU A 479 5.58 -30.95 -25.62
N HIS A 480 6.14 -29.89 -25.03
CA HIS A 480 5.65 -29.35 -23.75
C HIS A 480 4.29 -28.64 -23.84
N LEU A 481 3.99 -27.97 -24.96
CA LEU A 481 2.68 -27.37 -25.23
C LEU A 481 1.60 -28.44 -25.43
N ALA A 482 1.90 -29.51 -26.17
CA ALA A 482 1.01 -30.65 -26.38
C ALA A 482 0.71 -31.40 -25.06
N LEU A 483 1.71 -31.55 -24.18
CA LEU A 483 1.53 -32.12 -22.83
C LEU A 483 0.67 -31.22 -21.92
N LYS A 484 0.82 -29.89 -21.99
CA LYS A 484 -0.02 -28.96 -21.22
C LYS A 484 -1.48 -28.96 -21.70
N GLN A 485 -1.71 -29.05 -23.00
CA GLN A 485 -3.07 -29.08 -23.57
C GLN A 485 -3.79 -30.40 -23.25
N SER A 486 -3.08 -31.54 -23.32
CA SER A 486 -3.62 -32.85 -22.94
C SER A 486 -3.92 -32.98 -21.44
N LEU A 487 -3.12 -32.36 -20.56
CA LEU A 487 -3.41 -32.29 -19.12
C LEU A 487 -4.62 -31.41 -18.82
N ASN A 488 -4.81 -30.31 -19.56
CA ASN A 488 -5.98 -29.44 -19.39
C ASN A 488 -7.28 -30.08 -19.91
N SER A 489 -7.24 -30.88 -20.98
CA SER A 489 -8.43 -31.61 -21.46
C SER A 489 -8.89 -32.73 -20.51
N ILE A 490 -7.97 -33.32 -19.73
CA ILE A 490 -8.30 -34.30 -18.68
C ILE A 490 -8.92 -33.63 -17.44
N SER A 491 -8.66 -32.33 -17.22
CA SER A 491 -9.19 -31.57 -16.07
C SER A 491 -10.60 -31.00 -16.26
N PHE A 492 -11.20 -31.11 -17.45
CA PHE A 492 -12.57 -30.68 -17.75
C PHE A 492 -13.56 -31.85 -17.89
N GLU A 493 -13.11 -33.10 -17.73
CA GLU A 493 -13.96 -34.31 -17.74
C GLU A 493 -14.13 -34.98 -16.37
N ASN A 494 -13.70 -34.33 -15.28
CA ASN A 494 -14.07 -34.66 -13.89
C ASN A 494 -14.69 -33.43 -13.21
#